data_AF-A0A2P2M213-F1
#
_entry.id   AF-A0A2P2M213-F1
#
_cell.length_a   1.000
_cell.length_b   1.000
_cell.length_c   1.000
_cell.angle_alpha   90.00
_cell.angle_beta   90.00
_cell.angle_gamma   90.00
#
_symmetry.space_group_name_H-M   'P 1'
#
loop_
_entity.id
_entity.type
_entity.pdbx_description
1 polymer ?
#
loop_
_entity_poly.entity_id
_entity_poly.type
_entity_poly.pdbx_seq_one_letter_code
_entity_poly.pdbx_strand_id
1 'polypeptide(L)'
;MANCQYKSFKYEAKLLVNIIILWAFRSRCFDVSLLQVNVGKEKEAVLDMLPYLRLGYVSDPSEMQSVISSQGPICPVSPCMERAVLDQLADYFKRRLAGYPTILSEDESMLSGPTLCPKKRVATQLIRLEKKILNACLEVTVGLINQLPDHALSPCPAPYAPVLR
;
A
#
# COMPACT_ATOMS: atom_id res chain seq x y z
N MET A 1 -43.95 -15.51 -5.69
CA MET A 1 -43.03 -15.05 -6.76
C MET A 1 -42.66 -13.60 -6.48
N ALA A 2 -41.47 -13.33 -5.95
CA ALA A 2 -41.00 -11.98 -5.68
C ALA A 2 -39.99 -11.58 -6.76
N ASN A 3 -40.42 -10.71 -7.67
CA ASN A 3 -39.63 -10.21 -8.78
C ASN A 3 -38.74 -9.08 -8.25
N CYS A 4 -37.44 -9.33 -8.13
CA CYS A 4 -36.47 -8.36 -7.65
C CYS A 4 -35.59 -7.94 -8.83
N GLN A 5 -36.09 -7.00 -9.64
CA GLN A 5 -35.28 -6.34 -10.65
C GLN A 5 -34.31 -5.38 -9.97
N TYR A 6 -33.00 -5.64 -10.06
CA TYR A 6 -31.99 -4.65 -9.69
C TYR A 6 -31.08 -4.35 -10.87
N LYS A 7 -31.05 -3.06 -11.20
CA LYS A 7 -30.21 -2.42 -12.22
C LYS A 7 -28.75 -2.79 -12.02
N SER A 8 -28.10 -3.10 -13.14
CA SER A 8 -26.64 -3.26 -13.26
C SER A 8 -25.94 -1.99 -12.75
N PHE A 9 -25.38 -2.06 -11.54
CA PHE A 9 -24.47 -1.05 -11.03
C PHE A 9 -23.12 -1.27 -11.74
N LYS A 10 -22.82 -0.42 -12.73
CA LYS A 10 -21.45 -0.26 -13.24
C LYS A 10 -20.60 0.31 -12.11
N TYR A 11 -19.96 -0.57 -11.34
CA TYR A 11 -18.84 -0.19 -10.49
C TYR A 11 -17.67 0.12 -11.41
N GLU A 12 -17.48 1.39 -11.78
CA GLU A 12 -16.15 1.83 -12.15
C GLU A 12 -15.24 1.54 -10.95
N ALA A 13 -14.20 0.72 -11.19
CA ALA A 13 -13.38 0.08 -10.18
C ALA A 13 -12.43 1.06 -9.45
N LYS A 14 -12.99 2.08 -8.80
CA LYS A 14 -12.30 2.87 -7.78
C LYS A 14 -12.45 2.14 -6.45
N LEU A 15 -11.58 1.17 -6.20
CA LEU A 15 -11.40 0.67 -4.84
C LEU A 15 -10.42 1.59 -4.13
N LEU A 16 -10.91 2.40 -3.20
CA LEU A 16 -10.07 3.27 -2.40
C LEU A 16 -9.43 2.45 -1.28
N VAL A 17 -8.22 1.94 -1.51
CA VAL A 17 -7.37 1.49 -0.40
C VAL A 17 -6.77 2.74 0.23
N ASN A 18 -7.31 3.14 1.39
CA ASN A 18 -6.82 4.28 2.14
C ASN A 18 -5.61 3.84 2.96
N ILE A 19 -4.41 4.17 2.48
CA ILE A 19 -3.18 4.00 3.27
C ILE A 19 -3.01 5.26 4.10
N ILE A 20 -3.03 5.12 5.42
CA ILE A 20 -2.85 6.21 6.37
C ILE A 20 -1.37 6.26 6.77
N ILE A 21 -0.68 7.31 6.33
CA ILE A 21 0.70 7.58 6.76
C ILE A 21 0.63 8.63 7.87
N LEU A 22 1.04 8.24 9.09
CA LEU A 22 1.17 9.15 10.23
C LEU A 22 2.59 9.73 10.28
N TRP A 23 2.69 11.03 10.07
CA TRP A 23 3.93 11.80 10.17
C TRP A 23 4.12 12.37 11.57
N ALA A 24 5.29 12.18 12.16
CA ALA A 24 5.72 12.85 13.38
C ALA A 24 6.96 13.70 13.09
N PHE A 25 6.78 14.81 12.37
CA PHE A 25 7.84 15.80 12.23
C PHE A 25 7.97 16.59 13.55
N ARG A 26 9.17 17.11 13.83
CA ARG A 26 9.63 17.81 15.06
C ARG A 26 8.76 18.99 15.56
N SER A 27 7.62 19.23 14.93
CA SER A 27 6.63 20.27 15.19
C SER A 27 5.29 19.76 15.76
N ARG A 28 5.19 18.62 16.46
CA ARG A 28 3.94 18.18 17.16
C ARG A 28 2.62 18.20 16.36
N CYS A 29 2.68 18.26 15.03
CA CYS A 29 1.52 18.21 14.15
C CYS A 29 1.45 16.80 13.57
N PHE A 30 0.36 16.08 13.86
CA PHE A 30 0.03 14.83 13.18
C PHE A 30 -0.58 15.20 11.83
N ASP A 31 0.20 15.12 10.77
CA ASP A 31 -0.34 15.22 9.42
C ASP A 31 -0.68 13.81 8.92
N VAL A 32 -1.91 13.66 8.43
CA VAL A 32 -2.46 12.40 7.92
C VAL A 32 -2.63 12.57 6.43
N SER A 33 -1.74 11.96 5.67
CA SER A 33 -1.87 11.88 4.21
C SER A 33 -2.61 10.61 3.83
N LEU A 34 -3.68 10.76 3.04
CA LEU A 34 -4.44 9.67 2.43
C LEU A 34 -3.97 9.50 0.99
N LEU A 35 -3.37 8.35 0.69
CA LEU A 35 -3.08 7.97 -0.70
C LEU A 35 -4.12 6.96 -1.19
N GLN A 36 -4.62 7.20 -2.39
CA GLN A 36 -5.62 6.37 -3.06
C GLN A 36 -4.93 5.50 -4.12
N VAL A 37 -5.03 4.17 -3.96
CA VAL A 37 -4.53 3.23 -4.96
C VAL A 37 -5.65 2.83 -5.91
N ASN A 38 -5.51 3.09 -7.21
CA ASN A 38 -6.45 2.64 -8.23
C ASN A 38 -6.02 1.29 -8.81
N VAL A 39 -7.00 0.45 -9.18
CA VAL A 39 -6.74 -0.84 -9.84
C VAL A 39 -5.98 -0.61 -11.15
N GLY A 40 -4.88 -1.35 -11.34
CA GLY A 40 -3.99 -1.23 -12.50
C GLY A 40 -2.96 -0.09 -12.41
N LYS A 41 -2.97 0.70 -11.32
CA LYS A 41 -2.01 1.77 -11.04
C LYS A 41 -1.22 1.52 -9.76
N GLU A 42 -1.13 0.26 -9.33
CA GLU A 42 -0.48 -0.14 -8.08
C GLU A 42 1.00 0.24 -8.08
N LYS A 43 1.68 0.08 -9.22
CA LYS A 43 3.09 0.48 -9.37
C LYS A 43 3.29 1.98 -9.22
N GLU A 44 2.45 2.78 -9.89
CA GLU A 44 2.48 4.24 -9.79
C GLU A 44 2.21 4.68 -8.36
N ALA A 45 1.20 4.10 -7.72
CA ALA A 45 0.84 4.44 -6.35
C ALA A 45 1.97 4.09 -5.35
N VAL A 46 2.64 2.94 -5.51
CA VAL A 46 3.81 2.61 -4.69
C VAL A 46 4.91 3.67 -4.86
N LEU A 47 5.23 4.02 -6.11
CA LEU A 47 6.24 5.04 -6.40
C LEU A 47 5.85 6.42 -5.85
N ASP A 48 4.58 6.80 -5.91
CA ASP A 48 4.07 8.06 -5.35
C ASP A 48 4.16 8.11 -3.83
N MET A 49 4.07 6.94 -3.14
CA MET A 49 4.23 6.85 -1.69
C MET A 49 5.68 6.98 -1.23
N LEU A 50 6.65 6.52 -2.03
CA LEU A 50 8.05 6.42 -1.60
C LEU A 50 8.67 7.77 -1.19
N PRO A 51 8.53 8.89 -1.94
CA PRO A 51 9.08 10.18 -1.54
C PRO A 51 8.62 10.60 -0.15
N TYR A 52 7.34 10.38 0.15
CA TYR A 52 6.81 10.63 1.48
C TYR A 52 7.53 9.73 2.46
N LEU A 53 7.43 8.41 2.36
CA LEU A 53 8.04 7.48 3.34
C LEU A 53 9.53 7.76 3.60
N ARG A 54 10.29 8.10 2.56
CA ARG A 54 11.71 8.47 2.64
C ARG A 54 11.97 9.66 3.57
N LEU A 55 11.07 10.64 3.65
CA LEU A 55 11.22 11.80 4.54
C LEU A 55 11.38 11.43 6.02
N GLY A 56 10.80 10.31 6.47
CA GLY A 56 10.96 9.87 7.86
C GLY A 56 12.32 9.22 8.14
N TYR A 57 13.05 8.88 7.08
CA TYR A 57 14.40 8.35 7.19
C TYR A 57 15.46 9.46 7.03
N VAL A 58 15.08 10.62 6.51
CA VAL A 58 15.98 11.78 6.38
C VAL A 58 16.21 12.42 7.76
N SER A 59 17.49 12.53 8.14
CA SER A 59 17.89 13.18 9.39
C SER A 59 18.25 14.65 9.21
N ASP A 60 18.73 15.06 8.03
CA ASP A 60 19.15 16.42 7.73
C ASP A 60 18.06 17.21 6.97
N PRO A 61 17.56 18.35 7.50
CA PRO A 61 16.59 19.20 6.81
C PRO A 61 17.01 19.68 5.42
N SER A 62 18.32 19.82 5.14
CA SER A 62 18.83 20.20 3.81
C SER A 62 18.46 19.19 2.72
N GLU A 63 18.41 17.91 3.08
CA GLU A 63 18.16 16.80 2.16
C GLU A 63 16.67 16.60 1.87
N MET A 64 15.78 17.17 2.70
CA MET A 64 14.32 17.00 2.55
C MET A 64 13.81 17.53 1.20
N GLN A 65 14.30 18.68 0.74
CA GLN A 65 13.89 19.26 -0.54
C GLN A 65 14.36 18.42 -1.73
N SER A 66 15.52 17.76 -1.61
CA SER A 66 16.05 16.85 -2.62
C SER A 66 15.20 15.58 -2.72
N VAL A 67 14.73 15.05 -1.59
CA VAL A 67 13.88 13.84 -1.51
C VAL A 67 12.46 14.09 -2.02
N ILE A 68 11.89 15.29 -1.83
CA ILE A 68 10.56 15.62 -2.37
C ILE A 68 10.62 15.81 -3.89
N SER A 69 11.71 16.40 -4.38
CA SER A 69 11.87 16.73 -5.80
C SER A 69 12.37 15.56 -6.65
N SER A 70 12.85 14.48 -6.03
CA SER A 70 13.38 13.33 -6.73
C SER A 70 12.26 12.51 -7.40
N GLN A 71 12.30 12.45 -8.73
CA GLN A 71 11.45 11.57 -9.54
C GLN A 71 12.27 10.35 -9.98
N GLY A 72 11.85 9.15 -9.60
CA GLY A 72 12.48 7.90 -10.04
C GLY A 72 12.60 6.81 -8.96
N PRO A 73 12.97 5.57 -9.35
CA PRO A 73 13.07 4.43 -8.43
C PRO A 73 14.27 4.53 -7.48
N ILE A 74 15.30 5.32 -7.83
CA ILE A 74 16.54 5.42 -7.07
C ILE A 74 16.78 6.90 -6.74
N CYS A 75 16.72 7.23 -5.45
CA CYS A 75 16.96 8.57 -4.92
C CYS A 75 18.31 8.62 -4.20
N PRO A 76 18.90 9.80 -3.94
CA PRO A 76 20.18 9.94 -3.25
C PRO A 76 20.10 9.67 -1.74
N VAL A 77 19.18 8.81 -1.30
CA VAL A 77 19.23 8.21 0.04
C VAL A 77 20.11 6.96 -0.03
N SER A 78 20.82 6.65 1.06
CA SER A 78 21.71 5.50 1.09
C SER A 78 20.95 4.20 0.72
N PRO A 79 21.58 3.21 0.06
CA PRO A 79 20.93 1.95 -0.33
C PRO A 79 20.25 1.24 0.85
N CYS A 80 20.81 1.41 2.05
CA CYS A 80 20.28 0.84 3.27
C CYS A 80 18.97 1.53 3.70
N MET A 81 18.86 2.86 3.60
CA MET A 81 17.61 3.59 3.89
C MET A 81 16.50 3.22 2.90
N GLU A 82 16.85 3.09 1.63
CA GLU A 82 15.90 2.67 0.59
C GLU A 82 15.36 1.27 0.89
N ARG A 83 16.24 0.35 1.31
CA ARG A 83 15.83 -0.99 1.76
C ARG A 83 14.89 -0.92 2.95
N ALA A 84 15.19 -0.10 3.96
CA ALA A 84 14.36 0.04 5.15
C ALA A 84 12.96 0.59 4.84
N VAL A 85 12.85 1.58 3.95
CA VAL A 85 11.56 2.13 3.49
C VAL A 85 10.73 1.04 2.80
N LEU A 86 11.34 0.29 1.88
CA LEU A 86 10.65 -0.76 1.14
C LEU A 86 10.27 -1.96 2.02
N ASP A 87 11.14 -2.37 2.95
CA ASP A 87 10.85 -3.42 3.92
C ASP A 87 9.67 -3.02 4.81
N GLN A 88 9.64 -1.77 5.27
CA GLN A 88 8.52 -1.24 6.05
C GLN A 88 7.20 -1.28 5.27
N LEU A 89 7.21 -0.86 4.01
CA LEU A 89 6.03 -0.87 3.16
C LEU A 89 5.55 -2.30 2.85
N ALA A 90 6.49 -3.22 2.59
CA ALA A 90 6.18 -4.63 2.39
C ALA A 90 5.56 -5.25 3.65
N ASP A 91 6.10 -4.95 4.82
CA ASP A 91 5.58 -5.43 6.11
C ASP A 91 4.19 -4.87 6.42
N TYR A 92 3.92 -3.63 6.04
CA TYR A 92 2.59 -3.05 6.13
C TYR A 92 1.58 -3.85 5.30
N PHE A 93 1.87 -4.09 4.01
CA PHE A 93 0.98 -4.86 3.14
C PHE A 93 0.78 -6.29 3.64
N LYS A 94 1.85 -6.97 4.09
CA LYS A 94 1.76 -8.32 4.69
C LYS A 94 0.85 -8.33 5.92
N ARG A 95 1.03 -7.39 6.85
CA ARG A 95 0.19 -7.28 8.06
C ARG A 95 -1.26 -6.99 7.71
N ARG A 96 -1.51 -6.09 6.76
CA ARG A 96 -2.86 -5.75 6.29
C ARG A 96 -3.55 -6.96 5.66
N LEU A 97 -2.85 -7.71 4.82
CA LEU A 97 -3.35 -8.96 4.21
C LEU A 97 -3.61 -10.05 5.27
N ALA A 98 -2.73 -10.21 6.25
CA ALA A 98 -2.91 -11.17 7.35
C ALA A 98 -4.07 -10.80 8.30
N GLY A 99 -4.52 -9.54 8.28
CA GLY A 99 -5.66 -9.08 9.07
C GLY A 99 -7.03 -9.53 8.53
N TYR A 100 -7.11 -10.06 7.30
CA TYR A 100 -8.37 -10.59 6.78
C TYR A 100 -8.64 -12.02 7.29
N PRO A 101 -9.90 -12.34 7.60
CA PRO A 101 -10.27 -13.68 8.08
C PRO A 101 -10.26 -14.74 6.98
N THR A 102 -10.27 -14.35 5.71
CA THR A 102 -10.27 -15.24 4.55
C THR A 102 -9.08 -14.96 3.65
N ILE A 103 -8.68 -15.93 2.83
CA ILE A 103 -7.71 -15.73 1.76
C ILE A 103 -8.40 -15.47 0.41
N LEU A 104 -7.62 -15.05 -0.58
CA LEU A 104 -8.15 -14.63 -1.89
C LEU A 104 -8.83 -15.78 -2.64
N SER A 105 -8.27 -16.99 -2.59
CA SER A 105 -8.86 -18.19 -3.21
C SER A 105 -10.18 -18.59 -2.57
N GLU A 106 -10.30 -18.45 -1.25
CA GLU A 106 -11.55 -18.68 -0.53
C GLU A 106 -12.63 -17.71 -0.99
N ASP A 107 -12.33 -16.41 -1.08
CA ASP A 107 -13.28 -15.40 -1.57
C ASP A 107 -13.73 -15.70 -3.01
N GLU A 108 -12.83 -16.17 -3.87
CA GLU A 108 -13.15 -16.57 -5.25
C GLU A 108 -14.07 -17.80 -5.29
N SER A 109 -13.79 -18.81 -4.46
CA SER A 109 -14.66 -19.99 -4.32
C SER A 109 -16.04 -19.61 -3.80
N MET A 110 -16.12 -18.71 -2.81
CA MET A 110 -17.39 -18.24 -2.23
C MET A 110 -18.24 -17.57 -3.30
N LEU A 111 -17.65 -16.68 -4.11
CA LEU A 111 -18.36 -15.93 -5.15
C LEU A 111 -18.87 -16.79 -6.31
N SER A 112 -18.24 -17.93 -6.53
CA SER A 112 -18.62 -18.93 -7.54
C SER A 112 -19.83 -19.77 -7.09
N GLY A 113 -20.17 -19.74 -5.80
CA GLY A 113 -21.32 -20.45 -5.23
C GLY A 113 -22.68 -19.84 -5.64
N PRO A 114 -23.69 -20.66 -5.97
CA PRO A 114 -24.99 -20.19 -6.47
C PRO A 114 -25.92 -19.56 -5.40
N THR A 115 -25.58 -19.63 -4.11
CA THR A 115 -26.51 -19.37 -2.99
C THR A 115 -26.11 -18.21 -2.06
N LEU A 116 -25.12 -17.40 -2.42
CA LEU A 116 -24.73 -16.24 -1.60
C LEU A 116 -25.83 -15.16 -1.57
N CYS A 117 -26.20 -14.74 -0.37
CA CYS A 117 -27.02 -13.55 -0.15
C CYS A 117 -26.39 -12.34 -0.87
N PRO A 118 -27.17 -11.50 -1.57
CA PRO A 118 -26.64 -10.35 -2.32
C PRO A 118 -25.71 -9.44 -1.50
N LYS A 119 -26.05 -9.16 -0.23
CA LYS A 119 -25.20 -8.35 0.66
C LYS A 119 -23.84 -9.01 0.94
N LYS A 120 -23.83 -10.31 1.20
CA LYS A 120 -22.58 -11.07 1.40
C LYS A 120 -21.75 -11.09 0.12
N ARG A 121 -22.41 -11.26 -1.03
CA ARG A 121 -21.73 -11.25 -2.33
C ARG A 121 -20.99 -9.95 -2.60
N VAL A 122 -21.64 -8.80 -2.37
CA VAL A 122 -21.00 -7.49 -2.53
C VAL A 122 -19.83 -7.31 -1.56
N ALA A 123 -20.01 -7.67 -0.28
CA ALA A 123 -18.94 -7.59 0.70
C ALA A 123 -17.71 -8.46 0.31
N THR A 124 -17.93 -9.70 -0.10
CA THR A 124 -16.86 -10.60 -0.57
C THR A 124 -16.19 -10.06 -1.84
N GLN A 125 -16.94 -9.45 -2.78
CA GLN A 125 -16.35 -8.82 -3.96
C GLN A 125 -15.43 -7.65 -3.61
N LEU A 126 -15.85 -6.78 -2.69
CA LEU A 126 -15.06 -5.63 -2.24
C LEU A 126 -13.78 -6.09 -1.53
N ILE A 127 -13.90 -7.01 -0.58
CA ILE A 127 -12.75 -7.57 0.16
C ILE A 127 -11.76 -8.24 -0.81
N ARG A 128 -12.27 -9.04 -1.76
CA ARG A 128 -11.43 -9.68 -2.78
C ARG A 128 -10.66 -8.66 -3.61
N LEU A 129 -11.31 -7.58 -4.04
CA LEU A 129 -10.65 -6.53 -4.81
C LEU A 129 -9.58 -5.82 -3.99
N GLU A 130 -9.84 -5.54 -2.71
CA GLU A 130 -8.87 -4.90 -1.81
C GLU A 130 -7.62 -5.78 -1.65
N LYS A 131 -7.82 -7.09 -1.42
CA LYS A 131 -6.72 -8.07 -1.36
C LYS A 131 -5.93 -8.16 -2.65
N LYS A 132 -6.58 -8.06 -3.82
CA LYS A 132 -5.89 -8.04 -5.12
C LYS A 132 -4.97 -6.84 -5.25
N ILE A 133 -5.45 -5.66 -4.89
CA ILE A 133 -4.65 -4.42 -4.91
C ILE A 133 -3.48 -4.53 -3.93
N LEU A 134 -3.74 -4.96 -2.69
CA LEU A 134 -2.71 -5.11 -1.67
C LEU A 134 -1.61 -6.10 -2.08
N ASN A 135 -1.99 -7.24 -2.66
CA ASN A 135 -1.01 -8.21 -3.19
C ASN A 135 -0.20 -7.62 -4.35
N ALA A 136 -0.83 -6.93 -5.30
CA ALA A 136 -0.12 -6.29 -6.40
C ALA A 136 0.86 -5.20 -5.91
N CYS A 137 0.46 -4.38 -4.93
CA CYS A 137 1.37 -3.42 -4.28
C CYS A 137 2.54 -4.12 -3.57
N LEU A 138 2.29 -5.24 -2.89
CA LEU A 138 3.33 -6.04 -2.25
C LEU A 138 4.31 -6.62 -3.27
N GLU A 139 3.82 -7.19 -4.38
CA GLU A 139 4.63 -7.71 -5.47
C GLU A 139 5.52 -6.63 -6.09
N VAL A 140 4.96 -5.43 -6.35
CA VAL A 140 5.75 -4.28 -6.82
C VAL A 140 6.85 -3.93 -5.81
N THR A 141 6.51 -3.86 -4.53
CA THR A 141 7.46 -3.48 -3.47
C THR A 141 8.60 -4.50 -3.38
N VAL A 142 8.29 -5.80 -3.38
CA VAL A 142 9.31 -6.87 -3.42
C VAL A 142 10.14 -6.80 -4.70
N GLY A 143 9.52 -6.50 -5.83
CA GLY A 143 10.22 -6.28 -7.10
C GLY A 143 11.23 -5.13 -7.04
N LEU A 144 10.91 -4.05 -6.32
CA LEU A 144 11.84 -2.93 -6.07
C LEU A 144 12.97 -3.34 -5.13
N ILE A 145 12.68 -4.10 -4.07
CA ILE A 145 13.69 -4.63 -3.14
C ILE A 145 14.72 -5.48 -3.88
N ASN A 146 14.28 -6.34 -4.80
CA ASN A 146 15.16 -7.21 -5.60
C ASN A 146 16.03 -6.46 -6.62
N GLN A 147 15.76 -5.18 -6.87
CA GLN A 147 16.57 -4.32 -7.74
C GLN A 147 17.64 -3.55 -6.98
N LEU A 148 17.65 -3.61 -5.63
CA LEU A 148 18.66 -2.96 -4.82
C LEU A 148 20.00 -3.72 -4.88
N PRO A 149 21.15 -3.02 -4.80
CA PRO A 149 22.45 -3.66 -4.76
C PRO A 149 22.62 -4.49 -3.47
N ASP A 150 23.23 -5.67 -3.60
CA ASP A 150 23.39 -6.72 -2.56
C ASP A 150 24.09 -6.28 -1.24
N HIS A 151 24.59 -5.05 -1.18
CA HIS A 151 25.28 -4.49 -0.01
C HIS A 151 24.38 -3.64 0.92
N ALA A 152 23.08 -3.55 0.62
CA ALA A 152 22.12 -2.87 1.49
C ALA A 152 21.75 -3.76 2.70
N LEU A 153 22.53 -3.69 3.78
CA LEU A 153 22.23 -4.37 5.04
C LEU A 153 21.26 -3.52 5.89
N SER A 154 20.18 -4.13 6.37
CA SER A 154 19.29 -3.56 7.41
C SER A 154 19.60 -4.23 8.77
N PRO A 155 19.41 -3.55 9.91
CA PRO A 155 18.68 -2.29 10.09
C PRO A 155 19.54 -1.03 9.91
N CYS A 156 18.92 0.00 9.35
CA CYS A 156 19.50 1.32 9.14
C CYS A 156 19.03 2.29 10.23
N PRO A 157 19.85 3.29 10.61
CA PRO A 157 19.40 4.32 11.54
C PRO A 157 18.25 5.10 10.92
N ALA A 158 17.08 5.02 11.57
CA ALA A 158 15.85 5.63 11.09
C ALA A 158 15.14 6.38 12.24
N PRO A 159 15.67 7.53 12.67
CA PRO A 159 15.22 8.21 13.89
C PRO A 159 13.77 8.73 13.82
N TYR A 160 13.22 8.94 12.62
CA TYR A 160 11.87 9.48 12.40
C TYR A 160 11.01 8.60 11.49
N ALA A 161 11.31 7.30 11.41
CA ALA A 161 10.58 6.37 10.54
C ALA A 161 9.06 6.52 10.78
N PRO A 162 8.25 6.73 9.73
CA PRO A 162 6.81 6.93 9.89
C PRO A 162 6.19 5.64 10.44
N VAL A 163 4.99 5.70 11.03
CA VAL A 163 4.27 4.47 11.41
C VAL A 163 3.11 4.27 10.45
N LEU A 164 3.15 3.15 9.71
CA LEU A 164 2.06 2.73 8.81
C LEU A 164 1.03 1.93 9.61
N ARG A 165 -0.24 2.35 9.51
CA ARG A 165 -1.38 1.72 10.21
C ARG A 165 -2.43 1.22 9.23
#